data_AF-A0A0Q7FCW4-F1
#
_entry.id   AF-A0A0Q7FCW4-F1
#
_cell.length_a   1.000
_cell.length_b   1.000
_cell.length_c   1.000
_cell.angle_alpha   90.00
_cell.angle_beta   90.00
_cell.angle_gamma   90.00
#
_symmetry.space_group_name_H-M   'P 1'
#
loop_
_entity.id
_entity.type
_entity.pdbx_description
1 polymer ?
#
loop_
_entity_poly.entity_id
_entity_poly.type
_entity_poly.pdbx_seq_one_letter_code
_entity_poly.pdbx_strand_id
1 'polypeptide(L)'
;MATSICARVEGGESLRAICKPRDMPGAATVHRWAAVRPEFGKALRRAQAASQAARRDAYRAGTADRAWKRARPWARPDAYQTEIGEEICRRLASGLSLLEVCGQDDMPATGTVYEWLRAHDDFTRMYREARRMQAEMLADLAWAIARDAQDHDIKVARLQFDVLRWRASRLAPKVHREDDDKREQVMEVYLQDFTSGAILSGPRRVGPGA
;
A
#
# COMPACT_ATOMS: atom_id res chain seq x y z
N MET A 1 12.70 -45.69 -12.07
CA MET A 1 12.09 -45.48 -10.72
C MET A 1 13.08 -44.93 -9.69
N ALA A 2 14.17 -45.63 -9.35
CA ALA A 2 15.14 -45.16 -8.32
C ALA A 2 15.70 -43.75 -8.58
N THR A 3 16.12 -43.44 -9.81
CA THR A 3 16.60 -42.10 -10.20
C THR A 3 15.50 -41.03 -10.10
N SER A 4 14.25 -41.39 -10.40
CA SER A 4 13.09 -40.49 -10.27
C SER A 4 12.78 -40.16 -8.80
N ILE A 5 13.00 -41.09 -7.88
CA ILE A 5 12.87 -40.82 -6.44
C ILE A 5 13.92 -39.79 -6.00
N CYS A 6 15.20 -39.95 -6.39
CA CYS A 6 16.24 -38.99 -6.04
C CYS A 6 15.95 -37.59 -6.60
N ALA A 7 15.53 -37.50 -7.87
CA ALA A 7 15.19 -36.21 -8.50
C ALA A 7 14.00 -35.51 -7.80
N ARG A 8 12.97 -36.26 -7.38
CA ARG A 8 11.84 -35.70 -6.62
C ARG A 8 12.24 -35.24 -5.22
N VAL A 9 13.13 -35.98 -4.57
CA VAL A 9 13.69 -35.58 -3.26
C VAL A 9 14.53 -34.30 -3.40
N GLU A 10 15.35 -34.18 -4.44
CA GLU A 10 16.09 -32.96 -4.78
C GLU A 10 15.13 -31.78 -5.04
N GLY A 11 13.99 -32.03 -5.67
CA GLY A 11 12.91 -31.06 -5.84
C GLY A 11 12.18 -30.65 -4.56
N GLY A 12 12.58 -31.16 -3.38
CA GLY A 12 12.02 -30.78 -2.09
C GLY A 12 10.86 -31.66 -1.59
N GLU A 13 10.43 -32.66 -2.37
CA GLU A 13 9.39 -33.59 -1.95
C GLU A 13 9.92 -34.56 -0.88
N SER A 14 9.16 -34.75 0.19
CA SER A 14 9.55 -35.71 1.23
C SER A 14 9.41 -37.15 0.71
N LEU A 15 10.31 -38.05 1.15
CA LEU A 15 10.23 -39.48 0.83
C LEU A 15 8.84 -40.07 1.19
N ARG A 16 8.24 -39.58 2.28
CA ARG A 16 6.89 -39.97 2.74
C ARG A 16 5.81 -39.56 1.74
N ALA A 17 5.91 -38.39 1.11
CA ALA A 17 4.98 -37.93 0.09
C ALA A 17 5.19 -38.70 -1.22
N ILE A 18 6.45 -38.92 -1.62
CA ILE A 18 6.81 -39.67 -2.82
C ILE A 18 6.31 -41.13 -2.74
N CYS A 19 6.39 -41.76 -1.57
CA CYS A 19 5.97 -43.15 -1.36
C CYS A 19 4.48 -43.31 -1.00
N LYS A 20 3.68 -42.24 -1.03
CA LYS A 20 2.24 -42.27 -0.69
C LYS A 20 1.36 -42.87 -1.80
N PRO A 21 1.60 -42.59 -3.10
CA PRO A 21 0.83 -43.18 -4.20
C PRO A 21 0.99 -44.70 -4.30
N ARG A 22 -0.05 -45.40 -4.78
CA ARG A 22 -0.11 -46.87 -4.84
C ARG A 22 0.83 -47.48 -5.90
N ASP A 23 1.26 -46.68 -6.87
CA ASP A 23 2.24 -46.98 -7.91
C ASP A 23 3.70 -46.79 -7.45
N MET A 24 3.91 -46.22 -6.26
CA MET A 24 5.25 -46.04 -5.67
C MET A 24 5.57 -47.11 -4.61
N PRO A 25 6.83 -47.57 -4.54
CA PRO A 25 7.25 -48.49 -3.49
C PRO A 25 7.14 -47.82 -2.12
N GLY A 26 6.74 -48.58 -1.10
CA GLY A 26 6.70 -48.10 0.28
C GLY A 26 8.07 -47.64 0.78
N ALA A 27 8.08 -46.71 1.73
CA ALA A 27 9.32 -46.11 2.24
C ALA A 27 10.33 -47.14 2.76
N ALA A 28 9.87 -48.22 3.40
CA ALA A 28 10.73 -49.32 3.87
C ALA A 28 11.47 -50.02 2.72
N THR A 29 10.80 -50.18 1.56
CA THR A 29 11.39 -50.75 0.35
C THR A 29 12.49 -49.85 -0.21
N VAL A 30 12.25 -48.54 -0.22
CA VAL A 30 13.24 -47.54 -0.66
C VAL A 30 14.47 -47.52 0.27
N HIS A 31 14.27 -47.61 1.59
CA HIS A 31 15.38 -47.74 2.55
C HIS A 31 16.17 -49.03 2.35
N ARG A 32 15.50 -50.16 2.10
CA ARG A 32 16.17 -51.43 1.78
C ARG A 32 16.99 -51.33 0.50
N TRP A 33 16.47 -50.66 -0.54
CA TRP A 33 17.25 -50.40 -1.76
C TRP A 33 18.49 -49.56 -1.49
N ALA A 34 18.39 -48.54 -0.65
CA ALA A 34 19.53 -47.69 -0.28
C ALA A 34 20.63 -48.47 0.48
N ALA A 35 20.26 -49.53 1.21
CA ALA A 35 21.20 -50.42 1.89
C ALA A 35 21.87 -51.43 0.94
N VAL A 36 21.12 -52.00 0.00
CA VAL A 36 21.61 -53.04 -0.93
C VAL A 36 22.32 -52.45 -2.15
N ARG A 37 22.00 -51.21 -2.55
CA ARG A 37 22.54 -50.53 -3.74
C ARG A 37 23.33 -49.28 -3.33
N PRO A 38 24.67 -49.36 -3.20
CA PRO A 38 25.50 -48.28 -2.68
C PRO A 38 25.38 -46.96 -3.46
N GLU A 39 25.35 -47.02 -4.79
CA GLU A 39 25.24 -45.82 -5.64
C GLU A 39 23.88 -45.13 -5.49
N PHE A 40 22.79 -45.90 -5.40
CA PHE A 40 21.48 -45.36 -5.10
C PHE A 40 21.42 -44.76 -3.69
N GLY A 41 22.01 -45.42 -2.70
CA GLY A 41 22.08 -44.91 -1.33
C GLY A 41 22.87 -43.59 -1.23
N LYS A 42 24.00 -43.47 -1.96
CA LYS A 42 24.78 -42.22 -2.04
C LYS A 42 23.98 -41.11 -2.73
N ALA A 43 23.33 -41.42 -3.86
CA ALA A 43 22.49 -40.47 -4.59
C ALA A 43 21.31 -39.98 -3.71
N LEU A 44 20.61 -40.89 -3.03
CA LEU A 44 19.50 -40.55 -2.15
C LEU A 44 19.95 -39.70 -0.95
N ARG A 45 21.12 -39.98 -0.35
CA ARG A 45 21.67 -39.15 0.72
C ARG A 45 22.04 -37.74 0.25
N ARG A 46 22.64 -37.61 -0.94
CA ARG A 46 22.94 -36.30 -1.56
C ARG A 46 21.65 -35.51 -1.80
N ALA A 47 20.65 -36.16 -2.39
CA ALA A 47 19.33 -35.59 -2.62
C ALA A 47 18.65 -35.13 -1.32
N GLN A 48 18.65 -35.99 -0.28
CA GLN A 48 18.10 -35.66 1.03
C GLN A 48 18.86 -34.51 1.71
N ALA A 49 20.18 -34.48 1.61
CA ALA A 49 21.01 -33.41 2.20
C ALA A 49 20.74 -32.06 1.53
N ALA A 50 20.65 -32.01 0.20
CA ALA A 50 20.31 -30.80 -0.55
C ALA A 50 18.90 -30.29 -0.18
N SER A 51 17.92 -31.20 -0.14
CA SER A 51 16.55 -30.91 0.26
C SER A 51 16.45 -30.41 1.71
N GLN A 52 17.18 -31.03 2.64
CA GLN A 52 17.23 -30.61 4.05
C GLN A 52 17.90 -29.25 4.23
N ALA A 53 18.96 -28.95 3.45
CA ALA A 53 19.61 -27.64 3.47
C ALA A 53 18.62 -26.54 3.03
N ALA A 54 17.95 -26.71 1.90
CA ALA A 54 16.94 -25.77 1.41
C ALA A 54 15.79 -25.55 2.41
N ARG A 55 15.27 -26.63 3.01
CA ARG A 55 14.22 -26.53 4.05
C ARG A 55 14.70 -25.82 5.31
N ARG A 56 15.96 -26.06 5.72
CA ARG A 56 16.56 -25.40 6.87
C ARG A 56 16.77 -23.91 6.62
N ASP A 57 17.19 -23.54 5.42
CA ASP A 57 17.40 -22.14 5.05
C ASP A 57 16.06 -21.40 4.93
N ALA A 58 15.03 -22.03 4.35
CA ALA A 58 13.67 -21.50 4.36
C ALA A 58 13.09 -21.36 5.77
N TYR A 59 13.31 -22.35 6.65
CA TYR A 59 12.91 -22.27 8.05
C TYR A 59 13.64 -21.12 8.77
N ARG A 60 14.95 -21.00 8.58
CA ARG A 60 15.77 -19.90 9.14
C ARG A 60 15.30 -18.54 8.65
N ALA A 61 15.04 -18.39 7.36
CA ALA A 61 14.47 -17.17 6.79
C ALA A 61 13.12 -16.83 7.43
N GLY A 62 12.21 -17.81 7.55
CA GLY A 62 10.92 -17.62 8.22
C GLY A 62 11.00 -17.36 9.73
N THR A 63 12.06 -17.82 10.40
CA THR A 63 12.30 -17.45 11.81
C THR A 63 12.89 -16.05 11.95
N ALA A 64 13.79 -15.65 11.06
CA ALA A 64 14.33 -14.29 11.00
C ALA A 64 13.23 -13.28 10.68
N ASP A 65 12.34 -13.64 9.75
CA ASP A 65 11.16 -12.85 9.39
C ASP A 65 10.26 -12.59 10.62
N ARG A 66 9.87 -13.67 11.32
CA ARG A 66 9.06 -13.56 12.53
C ARG A 66 9.76 -12.79 13.65
N ALA A 67 11.09 -12.90 13.76
CA ALA A 67 11.88 -12.17 14.74
C ALA A 67 11.87 -10.66 14.44
N TRP A 68 12.13 -10.26 13.19
CA TRP A 68 12.04 -8.86 12.76
C TRP A 68 10.62 -8.29 13.00
N LYS A 69 9.56 -9.02 12.62
CA LYS A 69 8.16 -8.58 12.84
C LYS A 69 7.84 -8.31 14.32
N ARG A 70 8.47 -9.04 15.23
CA ARG A 70 8.32 -8.84 16.68
C ARG A 70 9.20 -7.72 17.23
N ALA A 71 10.35 -7.47 16.59
CA ALA A 71 11.32 -6.47 17.01
C ALA A 71 11.09 -5.08 16.39
N ARG A 72 10.21 -4.96 15.38
CA ARG A 72 9.94 -3.67 14.72
C ARG A 72 9.48 -2.61 15.73
N PRO A 73 9.81 -1.34 15.49
CA PRO A 73 9.60 -0.27 16.47
C PRO A 73 8.15 -0.15 16.96
N TRP A 74 7.16 -0.20 16.05
CA TRP A 74 5.73 -0.07 16.35
C TRP A 74 5.04 -1.39 16.72
N ALA A 75 5.79 -2.45 17.08
CA ALA A 75 5.19 -3.72 17.51
C ALA A 75 4.57 -3.65 18.91
N ARG A 76 4.93 -2.64 19.71
CA ARG A 76 4.39 -2.46 21.06
C ARG A 76 3.32 -1.36 21.09
N PRO A 77 2.27 -1.50 21.91
CA PRO A 77 1.18 -0.52 21.98
C PRO A 77 1.63 0.88 22.43
N ASP A 78 2.70 0.97 23.23
CA ASP A 78 3.29 2.20 23.75
C ASP A 78 4.35 2.82 22.81
N ALA A 79 4.63 2.19 21.67
CA ALA A 79 5.76 2.54 20.82
C ALA A 79 5.42 3.52 19.69
N TYR A 80 4.69 4.59 20.02
CA TYR A 80 4.67 5.73 19.11
C TYR A 80 6.08 6.31 18.99
N GLN A 81 6.53 6.46 17.74
CA GLN A 81 7.79 7.09 17.38
C GLN A 81 7.49 8.18 16.37
N THR A 82 7.94 9.39 16.67
CA THR A 82 7.68 10.57 15.85
C THR A 82 8.17 10.38 14.42
N GLU A 83 9.32 9.73 14.24
CA GLU A 83 9.93 9.45 12.92
C GLU A 83 9.02 8.58 12.04
N ILE A 84 8.33 7.61 12.63
CA ILE A 84 7.37 6.75 11.92
C ILE A 84 6.08 7.54 11.64
N GLY A 85 5.65 8.38 12.57
CA GLY A 85 4.53 9.31 12.35
C GLY A 85 4.79 10.26 11.18
N GLU A 86 6.00 10.82 11.10
CA GLU A 86 6.48 11.68 10.02
C GLU A 86 6.50 10.94 8.68
N GLU A 87 7.03 9.73 8.65
CA GLU A 87 7.05 8.88 7.45
C GLU A 87 5.65 8.60 6.91
N ILE A 88 4.71 8.25 7.79
CA ILE A 88 3.30 8.06 7.42
C ILE A 88 2.75 9.36 6.82
N CYS A 89 2.96 10.49 7.49
CA CYS A 89 2.49 11.79 7.03
C CYS A 89 3.05 12.15 5.65
N ARG A 90 4.35 11.88 5.42
CA ARG A 90 4.98 12.14 4.12
C ARG A 90 4.39 11.30 3.00
N ARG A 91 4.20 9.99 3.23
CA ARG A 91 3.58 9.07 2.24
C ARG A 91 2.12 9.45 1.95
N LEU A 92 1.38 9.88 2.97
CA LEU A 92 0.02 10.39 2.77
C LEU A 92 0.02 11.64 1.90
N ALA A 93 0.88 12.61 2.21
CA ALA A 93 1.01 13.86 1.46
C ALA A 93 1.39 13.63 -0.01
N SER A 94 2.15 12.57 -0.32
CA SER A 94 2.48 12.19 -1.70
C SER A 94 1.32 11.54 -2.48
N GLY A 95 0.12 11.44 -1.90
CA GLY A 95 -1.07 10.91 -2.58
C GLY A 95 -1.50 9.51 -2.12
N LEU A 96 -0.64 8.75 -1.42
CA LEU A 96 -0.97 7.38 -1.01
C LEU A 96 -2.08 7.36 0.05
N SER A 97 -2.99 6.40 -0.06
CA SER A 97 -3.99 6.17 0.97
C SER A 97 -3.36 5.55 2.22
N LEU A 98 -4.03 5.70 3.36
CA LEU A 98 -3.57 5.05 4.60
C LEU A 98 -3.52 3.53 4.48
N LEU A 99 -4.42 2.93 3.68
CA LEU A 99 -4.40 1.49 3.43
C LEU A 99 -3.15 1.07 2.64
N GLU A 100 -2.76 1.84 1.63
CA GLU A 100 -1.54 1.60 0.87
C GLU A 100 -0.30 1.74 1.75
N VAL A 101 -0.23 2.80 2.58
CA VAL A 101 0.86 3.01 3.53
C VAL A 101 0.97 1.86 4.52
N CYS A 102 -0.11 1.56 5.25
CA CYS A 102 -0.13 0.49 6.25
C CYS A 102 -0.03 -0.93 5.66
N GLY A 103 -0.14 -1.08 4.33
CA GLY A 103 0.07 -2.34 3.63
C GLY A 103 1.53 -2.69 3.42
N GLN A 104 2.45 -1.74 3.66
CA GLN A 104 3.89 -1.94 3.50
C GLN A 104 4.50 -2.60 4.76
N ASP A 105 5.49 -3.48 4.57
CA ASP A 105 6.13 -4.24 5.66
C ASP A 105 6.84 -3.36 6.69
N ASP A 106 7.23 -2.15 6.29
CA ASP A 106 7.92 -1.15 7.10
C ASP A 106 6.96 -0.16 7.78
N MET A 107 5.65 -0.40 7.73
CA MET A 107 4.64 0.50 8.31
C MET A 107 3.81 -0.19 9.41
N PRO A 108 3.27 0.59 10.35
CA PRO A 108 2.30 0.09 11.31
C PRO A 108 0.98 -0.29 10.66
N ALA A 109 0.27 -1.22 11.29
CA ALA A 109 -1.09 -1.56 10.90
C ALA A 109 -2.02 -0.35 11.11
N THR A 110 -3.09 -0.29 10.34
CA THR A 110 -4.08 0.80 10.40
C THR A 110 -4.65 1.02 11.80
N GLY A 111 -4.91 -0.06 12.54
CA GLY A 111 -5.38 0.00 13.93
C GLY A 111 -4.43 0.78 14.84
N THR A 112 -3.13 0.49 14.75
CA THR A 112 -2.08 1.18 15.51
C THR A 112 -2.03 2.67 15.16
N VAL A 113 -2.15 3.04 13.88
CA VAL A 113 -2.19 4.45 13.47
C VAL A 113 -3.41 5.18 14.07
N TYR A 114 -4.59 4.54 14.08
CA TYR A 114 -5.78 5.13 14.70
C TYR A 114 -5.66 5.25 16.23
N GLU A 115 -4.97 4.33 16.89
CA GLU A 115 -4.65 4.45 18.31
C GLU A 115 -3.73 5.64 18.56
N TRP A 116 -2.69 5.81 17.74
CA TRP A 116 -1.80 6.97 17.84
C TRP A 116 -2.52 8.30 17.62
N LEU A 117 -3.45 8.36 16.66
CA LEU A 117 -4.28 9.55 16.42
C LEU A 117 -5.22 9.89 17.59
N ARG A 118 -5.48 8.95 18.51
CA ARG A 118 -6.27 9.21 19.72
C ARG A 118 -5.40 9.59 20.92
N ALA A 119 -4.17 9.10 20.95
CA ALA A 119 -3.27 9.24 22.08
C ALA A 119 -2.27 10.40 21.95
N HIS A 120 -1.96 10.84 20.73
CA HIS A 120 -0.88 11.78 20.44
C HIS A 120 -1.40 12.99 19.62
N ASP A 121 -1.51 14.15 20.27
CA ASP A 121 -2.02 15.39 19.67
C ASP A 121 -1.05 15.98 18.62
N ASP A 122 0.25 15.84 18.85
CA ASP A 122 1.32 16.21 17.92
C ASP A 122 1.20 15.44 16.61
N PHE A 123 1.04 14.11 16.69
CA PHE A 123 0.81 13.26 15.52
C PHE A 123 -0.49 13.64 14.81
N THR A 124 -1.55 13.89 15.56
CA THR A 124 -2.85 14.29 15.00
C THR A 124 -2.76 15.57 14.19
N ARG A 125 -2.01 16.57 14.67
CA ARG A 125 -1.77 17.82 13.95
C ARG A 125 -1.01 17.57 12.65
N MET A 126 0.09 16.82 12.69
CA MET A 126 0.89 16.49 11.51
C MET A 126 0.09 15.68 10.48
N TYR A 127 -0.70 14.72 10.95
CA TYR A 127 -1.55 13.89 10.11
C TYR A 127 -2.63 14.71 9.41
N ARG A 128 -3.27 15.66 10.09
CA ARG A 128 -4.25 16.57 9.46
C ARG A 128 -3.61 17.41 8.37
N GLU A 129 -2.40 17.91 8.60
CA GLU A 129 -1.66 18.67 7.59
C GLU A 129 -1.28 17.80 6.39
N ALA A 130 -0.80 16.57 6.63
CA ALA A 130 -0.57 15.60 5.58
C ALA A 130 -1.82 15.30 4.73
N ARG A 131 -3.00 15.23 5.35
CA ARG A 131 -4.27 15.05 4.62
C ARG A 131 -4.65 16.26 3.77
N ARG A 132 -4.29 17.48 4.19
CA ARG A 132 -4.48 18.70 3.38
C ARG A 132 -3.59 18.66 2.14
N MET A 133 -2.29 18.46 2.33
CA MET A 133 -1.32 18.32 1.23
C MET A 133 -1.70 17.17 0.29
N GLN A 134 -2.21 16.06 0.84
CA GLN A 134 -2.72 14.95 0.03
C GLN A 134 -3.89 15.39 -0.87
N ALA A 135 -4.81 16.22 -0.38
CA ALA A 135 -5.94 16.68 -1.18
C ALA A 135 -5.46 17.51 -2.39
N GLU A 136 -4.48 18.39 -2.17
CA GLU A 136 -3.84 19.18 -3.24
C GLU A 136 -3.13 18.27 -4.25
N MET A 137 -2.32 17.33 -3.78
CA MET A 137 -1.63 16.35 -4.64
C MET A 137 -2.61 15.54 -5.49
N LEU A 138 -3.75 15.10 -4.91
CA LEU A 138 -4.78 14.38 -5.66
C LEU A 138 -5.47 15.27 -6.71
N ALA A 139 -5.61 16.57 -6.45
CA ALA A 139 -6.15 17.51 -7.43
C ALA A 139 -5.18 17.72 -8.60
N ASP A 140 -3.88 17.84 -8.33
CA ASP A 140 -2.84 17.94 -9.36
C ASP A 140 -2.76 16.67 -10.21
N LEU A 141 -2.88 15.49 -9.59
CA LEU A 141 -2.98 14.23 -10.31
C LEU A 141 -4.23 14.17 -11.19
N ALA A 142 -5.37 14.66 -10.70
CA ALA A 142 -6.60 14.72 -11.49
C ALA A 142 -6.45 15.65 -12.70
N TRP A 143 -5.79 16.80 -12.51
CA TRP A 143 -5.44 17.72 -13.59
C TRP A 143 -4.54 17.08 -14.64
N ALA A 144 -3.48 16.39 -14.21
CA ALA A 144 -2.56 15.69 -15.10
C ALA A 144 -3.29 14.63 -15.95
N ILE A 145 -4.13 13.81 -15.33
CA ILE A 145 -4.94 12.80 -16.03
C ILE A 145 -5.87 13.43 -17.05
N ALA A 146 -6.56 14.52 -16.69
CA ALA A 146 -7.45 15.21 -17.62
C ALA A 146 -6.69 15.83 -18.81
N ARG A 147 -5.49 16.35 -18.59
CA ARG A 147 -4.63 16.97 -19.62
C ARG A 147 -4.05 15.94 -20.59
N ASP A 148 -3.66 14.77 -20.10
CA ASP A 148 -2.98 13.74 -20.90
C ASP A 148 -3.96 12.76 -21.56
N ALA A 149 -5.26 12.81 -21.23
CA ALA A 149 -6.30 11.92 -21.76
C ALA A 149 -6.41 11.98 -23.30
N GLN A 150 -6.60 10.81 -23.90
CA GLN A 150 -6.77 10.59 -25.34
C GLN A 150 -8.14 9.97 -25.63
N ASP A 151 -8.59 9.98 -26.89
CA ASP A 151 -9.92 9.45 -27.26
C ASP A 151 -10.12 7.98 -26.87
N HIS A 152 -9.07 7.16 -26.91
CA HIS A 152 -9.15 5.73 -26.65
C HIS A 152 -9.17 5.37 -25.15
N ASP A 153 -8.75 6.27 -24.25
CA ASP A 153 -8.71 6.04 -22.80
C ASP A 153 -9.59 7.00 -21.99
N ILE A 154 -10.34 7.89 -22.67
CA ILE A 154 -11.18 8.93 -22.06
C ILE A 154 -12.13 8.41 -20.96
N LYS A 155 -12.65 7.18 -21.10
CA LYS A 155 -13.52 6.55 -20.09
C LYS A 155 -12.77 6.22 -18.79
N VAL A 156 -11.54 5.72 -18.92
CA VAL A 156 -10.68 5.40 -17.78
C VAL A 156 -10.19 6.69 -17.12
N ALA A 157 -9.73 7.66 -17.92
CA ALA A 157 -9.31 8.97 -17.42
C ALA A 157 -10.44 9.67 -16.66
N ARG A 158 -11.68 9.63 -17.17
CA ARG A 158 -12.85 10.17 -16.48
C ARG A 158 -13.12 9.48 -15.14
N LEU A 159 -13.07 8.15 -15.09
CA LEU A 159 -13.24 7.41 -13.83
C LEU A 159 -12.16 7.77 -12.80
N GLN A 160 -10.90 7.85 -13.24
CA GLN A 160 -9.79 8.24 -12.37
C GLN A 160 -9.96 9.66 -11.84
N PHE A 161 -10.30 10.61 -12.72
CA PHE A 161 -10.61 11.99 -12.35
C PHE A 161 -11.72 12.05 -11.30
N ASP A 162 -12.84 11.34 -11.51
CA ASP A 162 -13.98 11.35 -10.59
C ASP A 162 -13.59 10.80 -9.20
N VAL A 163 -12.81 9.71 -9.16
CA VAL A 163 -12.31 9.13 -7.90
C VAL A 163 -11.35 10.09 -7.19
N LEU A 164 -10.41 10.69 -7.91
CA LEU A 164 -9.44 11.63 -7.34
C LEU A 164 -10.14 12.89 -6.81
N ARG A 165 -11.06 13.46 -7.59
CA ARG A 165 -11.89 14.60 -7.18
C ARG A 165 -12.69 14.30 -5.91
N TRP A 166 -13.36 13.15 -5.86
CA TRP A 166 -14.11 12.73 -4.68
C TRP A 166 -13.20 12.58 -3.45
N ARG A 167 -12.04 11.91 -3.61
CA ARG A 167 -11.06 11.75 -2.52
C ARG A 167 -10.53 13.10 -2.04
N ALA A 168 -10.11 13.97 -2.95
CA ALA A 168 -9.63 15.31 -2.63
C ALA A 168 -10.69 16.11 -1.87
N SER A 169 -11.95 16.08 -2.33
CA SER A 169 -13.07 16.76 -1.66
C SER A 169 -13.35 16.24 -0.24
N ARG A 170 -13.06 14.97 0.03
CA ARG A 170 -13.26 14.36 1.36
C ARG A 170 -12.13 14.70 2.33
N LEU A 171 -10.92 14.90 1.81
CA LEU A 171 -9.71 15.21 2.57
C LEU A 171 -9.52 16.72 2.77
N ALA A 172 -10.01 17.54 1.83
CA ALA A 172 -10.03 18.97 1.95
C ALA A 172 -10.80 19.37 3.22
N PRO A 173 -10.18 20.13 4.14
CA PRO A 173 -10.90 20.63 5.29
C PRO A 173 -11.99 21.61 4.82
N LYS A 174 -13.12 21.68 5.52
CA LYS A 174 -14.12 22.75 5.33
C LYS A 174 -13.57 24.17 5.57
N VAL A 175 -12.32 24.28 6.03
CA VAL A 175 -11.65 25.50 6.51
C VAL A 175 -11.43 26.54 5.41
N HIS A 176 -11.47 26.20 4.12
CA HIS A 176 -11.57 27.26 3.08
C HIS A 176 -12.93 27.99 3.05
N ARG A 177 -13.80 27.74 4.03
CA ARG A 177 -14.99 28.55 4.33
C ARG A 177 -14.88 29.31 5.66
N GLU A 178 -13.81 29.13 6.44
CA GLU A 178 -13.71 29.69 7.80
C GLU A 178 -13.06 31.09 7.84
N ASP A 179 -12.60 31.63 6.70
CA ASP A 179 -12.33 33.07 6.55
C ASP A 179 -13.51 33.83 5.88
N ASP A 180 -14.61 33.13 5.55
CA ASP A 180 -15.90 33.75 5.16
C ASP A 180 -16.76 34.09 6.39
N ASP A 181 -16.13 34.27 7.56
CA ASP A 181 -16.81 34.85 8.71
C ASP A 181 -16.95 36.37 8.46
N LYS A 182 -18.05 36.73 7.78
CA LYS A 182 -18.64 38.07 7.66
C LYS A 182 -17.81 39.15 6.96
N ARG A 183 -17.36 38.90 5.73
CA ARG A 183 -17.20 40.02 4.78
C ARG A 183 -18.50 40.18 4.03
N GLU A 184 -19.26 41.21 4.41
CA GLU A 184 -20.38 41.71 3.61
C GLU A 184 -19.79 42.21 2.27
N GLN A 185 -19.60 41.29 1.32
CA GLN A 185 -19.02 41.59 0.03
C GLN A 185 -20.07 42.33 -0.80
N VAL A 186 -19.96 43.66 -0.82
CA VAL A 186 -20.57 44.50 -1.83
C VAL A 186 -19.87 44.19 -3.15
N MET A 187 -20.55 43.44 -4.03
CA MET A 187 -20.03 43.16 -5.36
C MET A 187 -20.42 44.30 -6.29
N GLU A 188 -19.43 44.95 -6.91
CA GLU A 188 -19.67 45.88 -8.02
C GLU A 188 -19.77 45.08 -9.32
N VAL A 189 -20.97 45.02 -9.88
CA VAL A 189 -21.24 44.30 -11.13
C VAL A 189 -21.20 45.27 -12.30
N TYR A 190 -20.38 44.95 -13.29
CA TYR A 190 -20.31 45.63 -14.58
C TYR A 190 -20.84 44.68 -15.66
N LEU A 191 -21.68 45.20 -16.56
CA LEU A 191 -22.10 44.51 -17.77
C LEU A 191 -21.13 44.91 -18.88
N GLN A 192 -20.39 43.96 -19.44
CA GLN A 192 -19.40 44.21 -20.49
C GLN A 192 -19.81 43.52 -21.80
N ASP A 193 -19.63 44.21 -22.92
CA ASP A 193 -19.67 43.61 -24.24
C ASP A 193 -18.43 42.73 -24.43
N PHE A 194 -18.64 41.43 -24.60
CA PHE A 194 -17.59 40.44 -24.73
C PHE A 194 -16.75 40.59 -26.01
N THR A 195 -17.28 41.30 -27.03
CA THR A 195 -16.66 41.42 -28.35
C THR A 195 -15.78 42.66 -28.48
N SER A 196 -16.23 43.78 -27.91
CA SER A 196 -15.52 45.07 -27.96
C SER A 196 -14.77 45.40 -26.66
N GLY A 197 -15.06 44.69 -25.57
CA GLY A 197 -14.56 45.01 -24.24
C GLY A 197 -15.18 46.26 -23.62
N ALA A 198 -16.14 46.92 -24.27
CA ALA A 198 -16.80 48.11 -23.75
C ALA A 198 -17.72 47.75 -22.57
N ILE A 199 -17.68 48.56 -21.51
CA ILE A 199 -18.62 48.43 -20.38
C ILE A 199 -19.93 49.08 -20.79
N LEU A 200 -20.99 48.26 -20.88
CA LEU A 200 -22.33 48.65 -21.29
C LEU A 200 -23.16 49.23 -20.12
N SER A 201 -22.86 48.84 -18.87
CA SER A 201 -23.55 49.35 -17.67
C SER A 201 -22.78 49.00 -16.38
N GLY A 202 -22.79 49.88 -15.38
CA GLY A 202 -22.23 49.64 -14.02
C GLY A 202 -21.52 50.87 -13.43
N PRO A 203 -21.11 50.84 -12.14
CA PRO A 203 -21.28 49.73 -11.19
C PRO A 203 -22.66 49.70 -10.53
N ARG A 204 -23.32 48.53 -10.53
CA ARG A 204 -24.39 48.23 -9.57
C ARG A 204 -23.78 47.54 -8.36
N ARG A 205 -24.05 48.08 -7.17
CA ARG A 205 -23.72 47.44 -5.90
C ARG A 205 -24.76 46.37 -5.60
N VAL A 206 -24.32 45.14 -5.35
CA VAL A 206 -25.20 44.03 -4.95
C VAL A 206 -24.69 43.50 -3.61
N GLY A 207 -25.54 43.55 -2.58
CA GLY A 207 -25.25 43.13 -1.21
C GLY A 207 -26.41 43.46 -0.25
N PRO A 208 -26.38 43.01 1.02
CA PRO A 208 -27.42 43.34 1.99
C PRO A 208 -27.46 44.86 2.23
N GLY A 209 -28.57 45.51 1.90
CA GLY A 209 -28.76 46.96 2.02
C GLY A 209 -28.60 47.80 0.74
N ALA A 210 -28.50 47.16 -0.44
CA ALA A 210 -28.60 47.81 -1.75
C ALA A 210 -30.06 47.91 -2.25
#